data_AF-Q75GU8-F1
#
_entry.id   AF-Q75GU8-F1
#
_cell.length_a   1.000
_cell.length_b   1.000
_cell.length_c   1.000
_cell.angle_alpha   90.00
_cell.angle_beta   90.00
_cell.angle_gamma   90.00
#
_symmetry.space_group_name_H-M   'P 1'
#
loop_
_entity.id
_entity.type
_entity.pdbx_description
1 polymer ?
#
loop_
_entity_poly.entity_id
_entity_poly.type
_entity_poly.pdbx_seq_one_letter_code
_entity_poly.pdbx_strand_id
1 'polypeptide(L)'
;MVVAERWVPQADILVHRTFLNETFLVDVLRVGVRVREAASKAATEAVARAVVRLMNDDDNDAAAARKVRVAELNVTARGAVAESR
;
A
#
# COMPACT_ATOMS: atom_id res chain seq x y z
N MET A 1 24.99 -21.95 27.61
CA MET A 1 25.25 -21.18 26.37
C MET A 1 23.90 -20.64 25.91
N VAL A 2 23.58 -19.40 26.30
CA VAL A 2 22.31 -18.74 25.89
C VAL A 2 22.61 -17.99 24.60
N VAL A 3 22.00 -18.42 23.50
CA VAL A 3 22.04 -17.67 22.24
C VAL A 3 21.23 -16.41 22.47
N ALA A 4 21.90 -15.27 22.54
CA ALA A 4 21.25 -13.97 22.56
C ALA A 4 20.62 -13.74 21.17
N GLU A 5 19.39 -14.20 20.99
CA GLU A 5 18.57 -13.74 19.88
C GLU A 5 18.47 -12.22 19.98
N ARG A 6 18.99 -11.54 18.97
CA ARG A 6 19.04 -10.09 18.87
C ARG A 6 17.62 -9.56 18.96
N TRP A 7 17.27 -9.01 20.12
CA TRP A 7 15.98 -8.41 20.39
C TRP A 7 15.76 -7.26 19.40
N VAL A 8 14.89 -7.47 18.41
CA VAL A 8 14.50 -6.41 17.47
C VAL A 8 13.32 -5.67 18.12
N PRO A 9 13.45 -4.36 18.40
CA PRO A 9 12.36 -3.58 18.98
C PRO A 9 11.10 -3.72 18.13
N GLN A 10 9.94 -3.90 18.78
CA GLN A 10 8.64 -3.99 18.09
C GLN A 10 8.39 -2.84 17.10
N ALA A 11 8.90 -1.64 17.41
CA ALA A 11 8.83 -0.48 16.54
C ALA A 11 9.56 -0.71 15.20
N ASP A 12 10.73 -1.34 15.21
CA ASP A 12 11.50 -1.62 13.98
C ASP A 12 10.81 -2.67 13.13
N ILE A 13 10.18 -3.69 13.74
CA ILE A 13 9.39 -4.70 13.03
C ILE A 13 8.17 -4.05 12.36
N LEU A 14 7.47 -3.16 13.06
CA LEU A 14 6.29 -2.47 12.53
C LEU A 14 6.65 -1.49 11.42
N VAL A 15 7.76 -0.75 11.55
CA VAL A 15 8.25 0.17 10.51
C VAL A 15 8.67 -0.61 9.27
N HIS A 16 9.43 -1.70 9.44
CA HIS A 16 9.86 -2.54 8.33
C HIS A 16 8.67 -3.19 7.61
N ARG A 17 7.70 -3.71 8.38
CA ARG A 17 6.48 -4.31 7.83
C ARG A 17 5.62 -3.28 7.11
N THR A 18 5.50 -2.06 7.64
CA THR A 18 4.75 -0.98 7.00
C THR A 18 5.42 -0.52 5.71
N PHE A 19 6.75 -0.42 5.69
CA PHE A 19 7.52 -0.08 4.49
C PHE A 19 7.41 -1.15 3.40
N LEU A 20 7.51 -2.44 3.78
CA LEU A 20 7.33 -3.55 2.85
C LEU A 20 5.90 -3.60 2.32
N ASN A 21 4.90 -3.35 3.17
CA ASN A 21 3.50 -3.30 2.74
C ASN A 21 3.24 -2.14 1.78
N GLU A 22 3.80 -0.96 2.04
CA GLU A 22 3.66 0.18 1.13
C GLU A 22 4.31 -0.11 -0.23
N THR A 23 5.53 -0.67 -0.24
CA THR A 23 6.22 -1.08 -1.47
C THR A 23 5.41 -2.14 -2.23
N PHE A 24 4.89 -3.13 -1.52
CA PHE A 24 4.05 -4.16 -2.11
C PHE A 24 2.77 -3.59 -2.72
N LEU A 25 2.08 -2.66 -2.04
CA LEU A 25 0.83 -2.07 -2.53
C LEU A 25 1.04 -1.10 -3.70
N VAL A 26 2.12 -0.31 -3.68
CA VAL A 26 2.36 0.74 -4.69
C VAL A 26 3.17 0.22 -5.88
N ASP A 27 4.25 -0.52 -5.64
CA ASP A 27 5.20 -0.88 -6.68
C ASP A 27 4.89 -2.25 -7.30
N VAL A 28 4.43 -3.23 -6.49
CA VAL A 28 4.14 -4.59 -6.95
C VAL A 28 2.69 -4.73 -7.41
N LEU A 29 1.73 -4.51 -6.51
CA LEU A 29 0.31 -4.64 -6.81
C LEU A 29 -0.24 -3.46 -7.61
N ARG A 30 0.44 -2.31 -7.55
CA ARG A 30 0.05 -1.07 -8.25
C ARG A 30 -1.39 -0.66 -7.96
N VAL A 31 -1.78 -0.69 -6.69
CA VAL A 31 -3.13 -0.30 -6.21
C VAL A 31 -3.12 0.95 -5.34
N GLY A 32 -1.96 1.37 -4.84
CA GLY A 32 -1.81 2.53 -3.96
C GLY A 32 -1.10 3.72 -4.60
N VAL A 33 -1.08 4.84 -3.86
CA VAL A 33 -0.27 6.02 -4.15
C VAL A 33 0.58 6.32 -2.91
N ARG A 34 1.90 6.51 -3.10
CA ARG A 34 2.83 6.89 -2.03
C ARG A 34 2.89 8.41 -1.89
N VAL A 35 2.84 8.90 -0.65
CA VAL A 35 3.07 10.31 -0.28
C VAL A 35 4.37 10.36 0.51
N ARG A 36 5.35 11.17 0.09
CA ARG A 36 6.72 11.15 0.66
C ARG A 36 6.97 12.29 1.66
N GLU A 37 6.01 13.19 1.81
CA GLU A 37 6.11 14.38 2.64
C GLU A 37 6.02 14.03 4.12
N ALA A 38 7.09 14.30 4.87
CA ALA A 38 7.11 14.14 6.32
C ALA A 38 6.13 15.11 7.00
N ALA A 39 5.54 14.68 8.12
CA ALA A 39 4.46 15.33 8.85
C ALA A 39 4.61 16.86 8.93
N SER A 40 3.94 17.55 8.03
CA SER A 40 3.98 19.00 7.83
C SER A 40 2.70 19.45 7.14
N LYS A 41 2.45 20.76 7.10
CA LYS A 41 1.32 21.31 6.32
C LYS A 41 1.40 20.91 4.84
N ALA A 42 2.61 20.78 4.30
CA ALA A 42 2.85 20.29 2.95
C ALA A 42 2.42 18.82 2.76
N ALA A 43 2.53 17.99 3.81
CA ALA A 43 2.04 16.61 3.79
C ALA A 43 0.51 16.56 3.65
N THR A 44 -0.23 17.41 4.36
CA THR A 44 -1.69 17.48 4.24
C THR A 44 -2.14 17.82 2.82
N GLU A 45 -1.48 18.79 2.18
CA GLU A 45 -1.78 19.15 0.80
C GLU A 45 -1.38 18.04 -0.19
N ALA A 46 -0.26 17.36 0.03
CA ALA A 46 0.17 16.24 -0.79
C ALA A 46 -0.81 15.05 -0.69
N VAL A 47 -1.31 14.75 0.51
CA VAL A 47 -2.37 13.77 0.74
C VAL A 47 -3.65 14.17 0.01
N ALA A 48 -4.10 15.43 0.14
CA ALA A 48 -5.30 15.91 -0.55
C ALA A 48 -5.18 15.73 -2.07
N ARG A 49 -4.03 16.07 -2.66
CA ARG A 49 -3.74 15.85 -4.09
C ARG A 49 -3.71 14.36 -4.46
N ALA A 50 -3.19 13.50 -3.59
CA ALA A 50 -3.17 12.06 -3.83
C ALA A 50 -4.59 11.46 -3.79
N VAL A 51 -5.43 11.90 -2.85
CA VAL A 51 -6.84 11.50 -2.74
C VAL A 51 -7.61 11.90 -3.98
N VAL A 52 -7.51 13.16 -4.40
CA VAL A 52 -8.17 13.64 -5.63
C VAL A 52 -7.74 12.81 -6.85
N ARG A 53 -6.43 12.53 -6.99
CA ARG A 53 -5.91 11.68 -8.07
C ARG A 53 -6.36 10.22 -8.00
N LEU A 54 -6.75 9.73 -6.82
CA LEU A 54 -7.21 8.36 -6.65
C LEU A 54 -8.73 8.24 -6.86
N MET A 55 -9.48 9.27 -6.48
CA MET A 55 -10.94 9.26 -6.54
C MET A 55 -11.50 9.68 -7.89
N ASN A 56 -10.89 10.67 -8.53
CA ASN A 56 -11.39 11.21 -9.80
C ASN A 56 -10.80 10.45 -10.99
N ASP A 57 -11.68 9.87 -11.80
CA ASP A 57 -11.32 9.14 -13.02
C ASP A 57 -11.24 10.07 -14.24
N ASP A 58 -11.79 11.28 -14.14
CA ASP A 58 -12.17 12.10 -15.30
C ASP A 58 -11.03 12.57 -16.20
N ASP A 59 -9.75 12.36 -15.83
CA ASP A 59 -8.58 12.62 -16.69
C ASP A 59 -7.33 11.83 -16.23
N ASN A 60 -7.50 10.69 -15.55
CA ASN A 60 -6.37 9.95 -14.96
C ASN A 60 -6.43 8.46 -15.29
N ASP A 61 -5.86 8.08 -16.43
CA ASP A 61 -5.71 6.69 -16.88
C ASP A 61 -5.08 5.79 -15.80
N ALA A 62 -4.19 6.33 -14.98
CA ALA A 62 -3.57 5.58 -13.90
C ALA A 62 -4.54 5.31 -12.73
N ALA A 63 -5.52 6.17 -12.48
CA ALA A 63 -6.56 5.93 -11.47
C ALA A 63 -7.54 4.85 -11.92
N ALA A 64 -7.97 4.92 -13.19
CA ALA A 64 -8.79 3.88 -13.81
C ALA A 64 -8.08 2.52 -13.82
N ALA A 65 -6.80 2.47 -14.23
CA ALA A 65 -5.99 1.26 -14.22
C ALA A 65 -5.85 0.65 -12.81
N ARG A 66 -5.69 1.48 -11.77
CA ARG A 66 -5.68 1.04 -10.37
C ARG A 66 -7.00 0.39 -9.97
N LYS A 67 -8.14 1.00 -10.31
CA LYS A 67 -9.48 0.46 -10.00
C LYS A 67 -9.71 -0.90 -10.66
N VAL A 68 -9.35 -1.02 -11.95
CA VAL A 68 -9.40 -2.31 -12.67
C VAL A 68 -8.52 -3.34 -11.96
N ARG A 69 -7.28 -2.97 -11.61
CA ARG A 69 -6.36 -3.87 -10.92
C ARG A 69 -6.88 -4.35 -9.57
N VAL A 70 -7.50 -3.46 -8.79
CA VAL A 70 -8.16 -3.82 -7.52
C VAL A 70 -9.28 -4.83 -7.75
N ALA A 71 -10.09 -4.65 -8.80
CA ALA A 71 -11.17 -5.58 -9.12
C ALA A 71 -10.62 -6.98 -9.49
N GLU A 72 -9.58 -7.06 -10.31
CA GLU A 72 -8.90 -8.32 -10.67
C GLU A 72 -8.36 -9.06 -9.43
N LEU A 73 -7.68 -8.33 -8.54
CA LEU A 73 -7.12 -8.89 -7.32
C LEU A 73 -8.22 -9.39 -6.38
N ASN A 74 -9.35 -8.70 -6.28
CA ASN A 74 -10.48 -9.12 -5.46
C ASN A 74 -11.07 -10.45 -5.95
N VAL A 75 -11.26 -10.60 -7.27
CA VAL A 75 -11.72 -11.87 -7.87
C VAL A 75 -10.72 -12.98 -7.60
N THR A 76 -9.43 -12.73 -7.84
CA THR A 76 -8.35 -13.71 -7.64
C THR A 76 -8.26 -14.16 -6.18
N ALA A 77 -8.29 -13.21 -5.23
CA ALA A 77 -8.22 -13.51 -3.81
C ALA A 77 -9.43 -14.33 -3.33
N ARG A 78 -10.63 -14.01 -3.81
CA ARG A 78 -11.84 -14.79 -3.50
C ARG A 78 -11.76 -16.21 -4.07
N GLY A 79 -11.25 -16.35 -5.30
CA GLY A 79 -11.01 -17.66 -5.92
C GLY A 79 -10.05 -18.52 -5.10
N ALA A 80 -8.89 -17.97 -4.74
CA ALA A 80 -7.88 -18.67 -3.94
C ALA A 80 -8.41 -19.13 -2.56
N VAL A 81 -9.22 -18.29 -1.90
CA VAL A 81 -9.86 -18.66 -0.62
C VAL A 81 -10.90 -19.76 -0.80
N ALA A 82 -11.65 -19.76 -1.91
CA ALA A 82 -12.64 -20.79 -2.21
C ALA A 82 -11.99 -22.14 -2.56
N GLU A 83 -10.86 -22.14 -3.27
CA GLU A 83 -10.08 -23.35 -3.60
C GLU A 83 -9.35 -23.95 -2.38
N SER A 84 -9.03 -23.11 -1.39
CA SER A 84 -8.35 -23.53 -0.16
C SER A 84 -9.30 -24.13 0.89
N ARG A 85 -10.61 -24.21 0.61
CA ARG A 85 -11.65 -24.69 1.52
C ARG A 85 -12.16 -26.06 1.10
#